data_AF-A0A6J4REX2-F1
#
_entry.id   AF-A0A6J4REX2-F1
#
_cell.length_a   1.000
_cell.length_b   1.000
_cell.length_c   1.000
_cell.angle_alpha   90.00
_cell.angle_beta   90.00
_cell.angle_gamma   90.00
#
_symmetry.space_group_name_H-M   'P 1'
#
loop_
_entity.id
_entity.type
_entity.pdbx_description
1 polymer ?
#
loop_
_entity_poly.entity_id
_entity_poly.type
_entity_poly.pdbx_seq_one_letter_code
_entity_poly.pdbx_strand_id
1 'polypeptide(L)' 'MVGFRDIRTNQGDVGCDICGRTLLRGEVAVPFLAGGARRQVCELCTARAAHEGWIR' A
#
# COMPACT_ATOMS: atom_id res chain seq x y z
N MET A 1 -28.96 -7.35 -25.81
CA MET A 1 -27.94 -7.90 -24.90
C MET A 1 -27.26 -6.73 -24.21
N VAL A 2 -27.55 -6.48 -22.93
CA VAL A 2 -26.86 -5.43 -22.15
C VAL A 2 -25.66 -6.08 -21.45
N GLY A 3 -24.45 -5.61 -21.74
CA GLY A 3 -23.23 -6.10 -21.10
C GLY A 3 -23.03 -5.39 -19.76
N PHE A 4 -23.10 -6.14 -18.65
CA PHE A 4 -22.70 -5.64 -17.34
C PHE A 4 -21.19 -5.40 -17.37
N ARG A 5 -20.78 -4.13 -17.45
CA ARG A 5 -19.39 -3.74 -17.18
C ARG A 5 -19.19 -3.88 -15.68
N ASP A 6 -18.42 -4.90 -15.31
CA ASP A 6 -17.97 -5.20 -13.96
C ASP A 6 -17.28 -3.96 -13.35
N ILE A 7 -17.99 -3.23 -12.49
CA ILE A 7 -17.40 -2.12 -11.72
C ILE A 7 -16.64 -2.77 -10.57
N ARG A 8 -15.38 -3.13 -10.82
CA ARG A 8 -14.47 -3.52 -9.74
C ARG A 8 -14.10 -2.28 -8.95
N THR A 9 -14.84 -2.01 -7.88
CA THR A 9 -14.39 -1.12 -6.81
C THR A 9 -13.27 -1.81 -6.03
N ASN A 10 -12.17 -2.17 -6.70
CA ASN A 10 -10.94 -2.58 -6.03
C ASN A 10 -10.20 -1.31 -5.57
N GLN A 11 -10.87 -0.50 -4.77
CA GLN A 11 -10.20 0.48 -3.93
C GLN A 11 -9.77 -0.29 -2.69
N GLY A 12 -8.84 -1.22 -2.90
CA GLY A 12 -8.29 -2.07 -1.86
C GLY A 12 -7.73 -1.18 -0.78
N ASP A 13 -8.25 -1.37 0.43
CA ASP A 13 -7.61 -1.02 1.68
C ASP A 13 -6.09 -1.25 1.58
N VAL A 14 -5.32 -0.15 1.53
CA VAL A 14 -3.87 -0.25 1.44
C VAL A 14 -3.35 -0.56 2.83
N GLY A 15 -2.90 -1.79 3.08
CA GLY A 15 -2.26 -2.16 4.34
C GLY A 15 -0.83 -1.64 4.42
N CYS A 16 -0.43 -1.11 5.58
CA CYS A 16 0.97 -0.84 5.90
C CYS A 16 1.68 -2.18 6.13
N ASP A 17 2.64 -2.50 5.29
CA ASP A 17 3.37 -3.78 5.37
C ASP A 17 4.32 -3.86 6.59
N ILE A 18 4.56 -2.73 7.27
CA ILE A 18 5.41 -2.66 8.49
C ILE A 18 4.59 -2.82 9.78
N CYS A 19 3.48 -2.10 9.93
CA CYS A 19 2.68 -2.12 11.17
C CYS A 19 1.32 -2.81 11.03
N GLY A 20 0.95 -3.25 9.83
CA GLY A 20 -0.31 -3.95 9.54
C GLY A 20 -1.55 -3.06 9.52
N ARG A 21 -1.43 -1.75 9.79
CA ARG A 21 -2.59 -0.84 9.78
C ARG A 21 -3.14 -0.67 8.38
N THR A 22 -4.45 -0.62 8.23
CA THR A 22 -5.07 -0.19 6.97
C THR A 22 -4.95 1.33 6.83
N LEU A 23 -4.32 1.80 5.77
CA LEU A 23 -4.32 3.20 5.39
C LEU A 23 -5.70 3.56 4.86
N LEU A 24 -6.34 4.51 5.52
CA LEU A 24 -7.64 5.02 5.13
C LEU A 24 -7.51 5.95 3.91
N ARG A 25 -8.64 6.21 3.26
CA ARG A 25 -8.67 7.18 2.15
C ARG A 25 -8.27 8.56 2.68
N GLY A 26 -7.20 9.11 2.12
CA GLY A 26 -6.61 10.38 2.53
C GLY A 26 -5.29 10.23 3.28
N GLU A 27 -4.96 9.04 3.78
CA GLU A 27 -3.61 8.78 4.29
C GLU A 27 -2.62 8.55 3.14
N VAL A 28 -1.40 9.05 3.33
CA VAL A 28 -0.34 8.93 2.33
C VAL A 28 0.31 7.54 2.45
N ALA A 29 -0.02 6.69 1.48
CA ALA A 29 0.72 5.45 1.26
C ALA A 29 2.05 5.76 0.59
N VAL A 30 3.14 5.43 1.26
CA VAL A 30 4.47 5.54 0.70
C VAL A 30 4.86 4.21 0.06
N PRO A 31 5.12 4.17 -1.25
CA PRO A 31 5.59 2.96 -1.91
C PRO A 31 7.06 2.68 -1.53
N PHE A 32 7.36 1.41 -1.32
CA PHE A 32 8.71 0.87 -1.16
C PHE A 32 8.83 -0.46 -1.93
N LEU A 33 10.05 -0.93 -2.12
CA LEU A 33 10.41 -2.19 -2.74
C LEU A 33 11.15 -3.03 -1.69
N ALA A 34 10.58 -4.18 -1.34
CA ALA A 34 11.12 -5.12 -0.38
C ALA A 34 11.17 -6.52 -1.00
N GLY A 35 12.35 -7.11 -1.10
CA GLY A 35 12.52 -8.45 -1.69
C GLY A 35 11.98 -8.57 -3.13
N GLY A 36 12.01 -7.48 -3.91
CA GLY A 36 11.49 -7.42 -5.27
C GLY A 36 9.97 -7.20 -5.39
N ALA A 37 9.24 -7.12 -4.28
CA ALA A 37 7.82 -6.80 -4.27
C ALA A 37 7.57 -5.34 -3.85
N ARG A 38 6.60 -4.69 -4.50
CA ARG A 38 6.16 -3.34 -4.11
C ARG A 38 5.31 -3.44 -2.87
N ARG A 39 5.75 -2.80 -1.79
CA ARG A 39 5.05 -2.69 -0.51
C ARG A 39 4.58 -1.26 -0.30
N GLN A 40 3.51 -1.11 0.47
CA GLN A 40 2.98 0.19 0.86
C GLN A 40 3.18 0.33 2.37
N VAL A 41 3.66 1.49 2.80
CA VAL A 41 3.84 1.79 4.23
C VAL A 41 3.21 3.14 4.54
N CYS A 42 2.71 3.33 5.75
CA CYS A 42 2.28 4.65 6.19
C CYS A 42 3.48 5.58 6.36
N GLU A 43 3.24 6.89 6.30
CA GLU A 43 4.27 7.91 6.48
C GLU A 43 5.11 7.73 7.75
N LEU A 44 4.47 7.27 8.83
CA LEU A 44 5.10 7.00 10.12
C LEU A 44 6.07 5.80 10.08
N CYS A 45 5.86 4.86 9.17
CA CYS A 45 6.69 3.66 9.02
C CYS A 45 7.77 3.81 7.95
N THR A 46 7.91 4.97 7.32
CA THR A 46 8.94 5.22 6.29
C THR A 46 10.36 5.04 6.84
N ALA A 47 10.64 5.58 8.04
CA ALA A 47 11.92 5.40 8.71
C ALA A 47 12.19 3.93 9.05
N ARG A 48 11.16 3.17 9.43
CA ARG A 48 11.28 1.73 9.71
C ARG A 48 11.55 0.95 8.43
N ALA A 49 10.83 1.23 7.34
CA ALA A 49 11.06 0.61 6.03
C ALA A 49 12.49 0.88 5.52
N ALA A 50 12.99 2.12 5.69
CA ALA A 50 14.37 2.46 5.35
C ALA A 50 15.39 1.71 6.22
N HIS A 51 15.12 1.56 7.52
CA HIS A 51 15.97 0.79 8.43
C HIS A 51 15.99 -0.72 8.10
N GLU A 52 14.87 -1.27 7.63
CA GLU A 52 14.79 -2.63 7.08
C GLU A 52 15.52 -2.78 5.72
N GLY A 53 16.08 -1.70 5.19
CA GLY A 53 16.80 -1.69 3.91
C GLY A 53 15.90 -1.68 2.68
N TRP A 54 14.64 -1.26 2.82
CA TRP A 54 13.72 -1.19 1.68
C TRP A 54 14.07 -0.02 0.77
N ILE A 55 13.90 -0.23 -0.53
CA ILE A 55 14.24 0.76 -1.56
C ILE A 55 12.99 1.58 -1.90
N ARG A 56 13.07 2.90 -1.93
CA ARG A 56 11.93 3.78 -2.23
C ARG A 56 11.80 4.06 -3.72
#